data_AF-A0A430HQJ5-F1
#
_entry.id   AF-A0A430HQJ5-F1
#
_cell.length_a   1.000
_cell.length_b   1.000
_cell.length_c   1.000
_cell.angle_alpha   90.00
_cell.angle_beta   90.00
_cell.angle_gamma   90.00
#
_symmetry.space_group_name_H-M   'P 1'
#
loop_
_entity.id
_entity.type
_entity.pdbx_description
1 polymer ?
#
loop_
_entity_poly.entity_id
_entity_poly.type
_entity_poly.pdbx_seq_one_letter_code
_entity_poly.pdbx_strand_id
1 'polypeptide(L)'
;MNVKTSLFAAATLATSLGANAAPEAPQVHHKSMEVQGVNLFYREAGAPDAPTVLLLHGFGASSYMFRELIPQLAGKYHVIAPDLPGFGQTSVQPGVKFSYTFDRLASVIDAFTVAKGVERYAMYVFDYGAPVGWRLAVDNPHKISAIVSQNGNAYEEGLSEGWADMRRAWAAPTAANREALRRFNTLDMIEWQYTEGVNDASLIAPEGWQLAHAAIERIGVDAQMDLLLDYGQNIRQYARLHEFFRRTQPPTLAIWGRNDPFFLPVGAEAFKRDNPKAEVRFLDTGHFAIETHGKEIAAQMLAFLDRGIKR
;
A
#
# COMPACT_ATOMS: atom_id res chain seq x y z
N MET A 1 -70.12 -43.79 35.36
CA MET A 1 -70.16 -42.32 35.21
C MET A 1 -68.74 -41.82 35.00
N ASN A 2 -68.55 -41.03 33.93
CA ASN A 2 -67.28 -40.69 33.27
C ASN A 2 -66.29 -39.88 34.13
N VAL A 3 -65.03 -40.30 34.12
CA VAL A 3 -63.88 -39.47 34.49
C VAL A 3 -63.47 -38.67 33.25
N LYS A 4 -63.68 -37.35 33.27
CA LYS A 4 -63.15 -36.43 32.24
C LYS A 4 -61.80 -35.89 32.71
N THR A 5 -60.73 -36.38 32.11
CA THR A 5 -59.38 -35.81 32.21
C THR A 5 -59.35 -34.49 31.42
N SER A 6 -59.08 -33.37 32.08
CA SER A 6 -58.85 -32.08 31.42
C SER A 6 -57.35 -31.84 31.32
N LEU A 7 -56.80 -31.89 30.11
CA LEU A 7 -55.44 -31.43 29.81
C LEU A 7 -55.43 -29.90 29.83
N PHE A 8 -54.59 -29.29 30.68
CA PHE A 8 -54.17 -27.91 30.51
C PHE A 8 -53.02 -27.86 29.50
N ALA A 9 -53.27 -27.29 28.32
CA ALA A 9 -52.22 -26.94 27.37
C ALA A 9 -51.60 -25.60 27.78
N ALA A 10 -50.37 -25.62 28.28
CA ALA A 10 -49.57 -24.41 28.48
C ALA A 10 -48.99 -23.99 27.13
N ALA A 11 -49.50 -22.89 26.56
CA ALA A 11 -48.92 -22.26 25.39
C ALA A 11 -47.69 -21.44 25.83
N THR A 12 -46.49 -21.98 25.62
CA THR A 12 -45.24 -21.20 25.69
C THR A 12 -45.13 -20.33 24.44
N LEU A 13 -45.37 -19.03 24.56
CA LEU A 13 -44.92 -18.06 23.57
C LEU A 13 -43.38 -17.98 23.65
N ALA A 14 -42.70 -18.57 22.68
CA ALA A 14 -41.29 -18.30 22.44
C ALA A 14 -41.18 -16.97 21.69
N THR A 15 -40.90 -15.88 22.40
CA THR A 15 -40.45 -14.63 21.79
C THR A 15 -39.04 -14.85 21.23
N SER A 16 -38.91 -14.99 19.90
CA SER A 16 -37.62 -14.94 19.22
C SER A 16 -37.11 -13.50 19.27
N LEU A 17 -36.27 -13.19 20.25
CA LEU A 17 -35.41 -12.01 20.18
C LEU A 17 -34.41 -12.27 19.06
N GLY A 18 -34.73 -11.78 17.86
CA GLY A 18 -33.77 -11.64 16.78
C GLY A 18 -32.69 -10.68 17.26
N ALA A 19 -31.62 -11.23 17.84
CA ALA A 19 -30.41 -10.47 18.08
C ALA A 19 -29.91 -10.04 16.70
N ASN A 20 -30.06 -8.75 16.38
CA ASN A 20 -29.23 -8.11 15.37
C ASN A 20 -27.78 -8.21 15.88
N ALA A 21 -27.13 -9.33 15.60
CA ALA A 21 -25.69 -9.43 15.76
C ALA A 21 -25.10 -8.30 14.92
N ALA A 22 -24.31 -7.43 15.55
CA ALA A 22 -23.50 -6.49 14.80
C ALA A 22 -22.72 -7.28 13.73
N PRO A 23 -22.60 -6.77 12.49
CA PRO A 23 -21.85 -7.45 11.46
C PRO A 23 -20.46 -7.81 12.01
N GLU A 24 -20.08 -9.08 11.87
CA GLU A 24 -18.81 -9.59 12.36
C GLU A 24 -17.67 -8.78 11.72
N ALA A 25 -16.68 -8.39 12.53
CA ALA A 25 -15.56 -7.61 12.03
C ALA A 25 -14.85 -8.38 10.91
N PRO A 26 -14.49 -7.73 9.78
CA PRO A 26 -13.83 -8.43 8.68
C PRO A 26 -12.56 -9.14 9.16
N GLN A 27 -12.47 -10.45 8.91
CA GLN A 27 -11.28 -11.23 9.25
C GLN A 27 -10.17 -10.97 8.22
N VAL A 28 -8.94 -10.75 8.72
CA VAL A 28 -7.76 -10.57 7.88
C VAL A 28 -6.97 -11.87 7.80
N HIS A 29 -6.88 -12.44 6.60
CA HIS A 29 -6.09 -13.62 6.33
C HIS A 29 -4.66 -13.26 5.95
N HIS A 30 -3.72 -14.10 6.37
CA HIS A 30 -2.30 -13.96 6.11
C HIS A 30 -1.88 -15.16 5.28
N LYS A 31 -1.50 -14.95 4.02
CA LYS A 31 -1.32 -16.01 3.05
C LYS A 31 0.00 -15.82 2.29
N SER A 32 0.43 -16.88 1.62
CA SER A 32 1.54 -16.82 0.68
C SER A 32 1.17 -17.49 -0.64
N MET A 33 1.82 -17.07 -1.72
CA MET A 33 1.67 -17.66 -3.04
C MET A 33 3.02 -17.62 -3.77
N GLU A 34 3.41 -18.74 -4.38
CA GLU A 34 4.58 -18.73 -5.25
C GLU A 34 4.25 -18.10 -6.61
N VAL A 35 4.99 -17.06 -6.97
CA VAL A 35 4.86 -16.34 -8.24
C VAL A 35 6.26 -16.06 -8.77
N GLN A 36 6.58 -16.58 -9.96
CA GLN A 36 7.86 -16.35 -10.64
C GLN A 36 9.12 -16.61 -9.77
N GLY A 37 9.09 -17.67 -8.95
CA GLY A 37 10.20 -18.01 -8.05
C GLY A 37 10.30 -17.13 -6.79
N VAL A 38 9.26 -16.36 -6.49
CA VAL A 38 9.09 -15.59 -5.25
C VAL A 38 7.94 -16.19 -4.46
N ASN A 39 8.16 -16.56 -3.20
CA ASN A 39 7.09 -16.86 -2.26
C ASN A 39 6.55 -15.54 -1.70
N LEU A 40 5.53 -15.00 -2.35
CA LEU A 40 4.95 -13.69 -2.06
C LEU A 40 3.98 -13.81 -0.89
N PHE A 41 4.29 -13.16 0.23
CA PHE A 41 3.36 -13.01 1.34
C PHE A 41 2.35 -11.89 1.05
N TYR A 42 1.11 -12.06 1.49
CA TYR A 42 0.08 -11.03 1.40
C TYR A 42 -0.97 -11.14 2.50
N ARG A 43 -1.59 -9.99 2.79
CA ARG A 43 -2.79 -9.89 3.62
C ARG A 43 -4.02 -9.78 2.72
N GLU A 44 -5.11 -10.41 3.11
CA GLU A 44 -6.36 -10.44 2.34
C GLU A 44 -7.57 -10.37 3.26
N ALA A 45 -8.54 -9.52 2.92
CA ALA A 45 -9.79 -9.39 3.68
C ALA A 45 -10.94 -8.92 2.77
N GLY A 46 -12.17 -9.12 3.22
CA GLY A 46 -13.38 -8.74 2.49
C GLY A 46 -13.86 -9.82 1.52
N ALA A 47 -15.05 -9.62 0.96
CA ALA A 47 -15.69 -10.60 0.08
C ALA A 47 -14.94 -10.69 -1.27
N PRO A 48 -14.53 -11.89 -1.74
CA PRO A 48 -13.74 -12.03 -2.98
C PRO A 48 -14.41 -11.51 -4.26
N ASP A 49 -15.74 -11.39 -4.27
CA ASP A 49 -16.55 -10.86 -5.37
C ASP A 49 -16.79 -9.34 -5.29
N ALA A 50 -16.35 -8.68 -4.20
CA ALA A 50 -16.38 -7.22 -4.08
C ALA A 50 -15.28 -6.57 -4.96
N PRO A 51 -15.44 -5.29 -5.35
CA PRO A 51 -14.40 -4.58 -6.07
C PRO A 51 -13.06 -4.60 -5.32
N THR A 52 -11.97 -4.89 -6.04
CA THR A 52 -10.67 -5.10 -5.42
C THR A 52 -9.90 -3.80 -5.19
N VAL A 53 -9.25 -3.69 -4.03
CA VAL A 53 -8.27 -2.66 -3.69
C VAL A 53 -6.92 -3.33 -3.43
N LEU A 54 -5.93 -3.02 -4.26
CA LEU A 54 -4.54 -3.48 -4.13
C LEU A 54 -3.73 -2.42 -3.37
N LEU A 55 -3.17 -2.78 -2.21
CA LEU A 55 -2.36 -1.88 -1.37
C LEU A 55 -0.87 -2.17 -1.52
N LEU A 56 -0.10 -1.21 -2.03
CA LEU A 56 1.34 -1.32 -2.26
C LEU A 56 2.11 -0.43 -1.28
N HIS A 57 2.87 -1.07 -0.39
CA HIS A 57 3.68 -0.41 0.64
C HIS A 57 5.01 0.12 0.09
N GLY A 58 5.74 0.84 0.95
CA GLY A 58 6.99 1.52 0.64
C GLY A 58 8.24 0.90 1.27
N PHE A 59 9.36 1.61 1.14
CA PHE A 59 10.61 1.39 1.86
C PHE A 59 10.39 1.49 3.37
N GLY A 60 11.17 0.74 4.16
CA GLY A 60 11.03 0.74 5.62
C GLY A 60 9.67 0.22 6.12
N ALA A 61 8.96 -0.56 5.31
CA ALA A 61 7.62 -1.07 5.62
C ALA A 61 7.35 -2.45 5.00
N SER A 62 6.13 -2.94 5.23
CA SER A 62 5.52 -4.11 4.60
C SER A 62 4.00 -3.92 4.57
N SER A 63 3.23 -4.91 4.13
CA SER A 63 1.77 -4.92 4.28
C SER A 63 1.29 -4.69 5.73
N TYR A 64 2.17 -4.87 6.72
CA TYR A 64 1.89 -4.51 8.13
C TYR A 64 1.54 -3.04 8.33
N MET A 65 2.03 -2.11 7.49
CA MET A 65 1.64 -0.69 7.57
C MET A 65 0.13 -0.48 7.37
N PHE A 66 -0.55 -1.43 6.70
CA PHE A 66 -1.98 -1.37 6.42
C PHE A 66 -2.84 -2.10 7.46
N ARG A 67 -2.27 -2.56 8.57
CA ARG A 67 -2.97 -3.36 9.61
C ARG A 67 -4.28 -2.74 10.10
N GLU A 68 -4.32 -1.41 10.23
CA GLU A 68 -5.52 -0.67 10.65
C GLU A 68 -6.41 -0.25 9.47
N LEU A 69 -5.85 -0.15 8.26
CA LEU A 69 -6.59 0.27 7.06
C LEU A 69 -7.39 -0.88 6.44
N ILE A 70 -6.81 -2.09 6.38
CA ILE A 70 -7.43 -3.26 5.75
C ILE A 70 -8.83 -3.54 6.36
N PRO A 71 -9.02 -3.62 7.70
CA PRO A 71 -10.34 -3.89 8.28
C PRO A 71 -11.37 -2.80 7.97
N GLN A 72 -10.94 -1.55 7.85
CA GLN A 72 -11.84 -0.42 7.55
C GLN A 72 -12.36 -0.46 6.10
N LEU A 73 -11.55 -0.96 5.16
CA LEU A 73 -11.93 -1.10 3.76
C LEU A 73 -12.69 -2.42 3.48
N ALA A 74 -12.35 -3.49 4.20
CA ALA A 74 -12.82 -4.85 3.95
C ALA A 74 -14.33 -5.05 4.12
N GLY A 75 -15.04 -4.12 4.78
CA GLY A 75 -16.51 -4.14 4.86
C GLY A 75 -17.21 -3.86 3.52
N LYS A 76 -16.51 -3.31 2.53
CA LYS A 76 -17.07 -2.96 1.20
C LYS A 76 -16.23 -3.45 0.02
N TYR A 77 -14.96 -3.74 0.24
CA TYR A 77 -13.99 -4.04 -0.81
C TYR A 77 -13.28 -5.36 -0.53
N HIS A 78 -12.84 -6.02 -1.60
CA HIS A 78 -11.86 -7.07 -1.50
C HIS A 78 -10.47 -6.44 -1.41
N VAL A 79 -9.82 -6.52 -0.26
CA VAL A 79 -8.55 -5.82 0.00
C VAL A 79 -7.41 -6.82 -0.04
N ILE A 80 -6.41 -6.55 -0.89
CA ILE A 80 -5.20 -7.36 -1.02
C ILE A 80 -3.98 -6.47 -0.80
N ALA A 81 -3.10 -6.86 0.11
CA ALA A 81 -1.88 -6.13 0.43
C ALA A 81 -0.66 -7.08 0.42
N PRO A 82 0.05 -7.21 -0.71
CA PRO A 82 1.27 -8.02 -0.77
C PRO A 82 2.46 -7.31 -0.11
N ASP A 83 3.36 -8.11 0.47
CA ASP A 83 4.72 -7.67 0.80
C ASP A 83 5.55 -7.72 -0.49
N LEU A 84 6.08 -6.58 -0.93
CA LEU A 84 6.92 -6.50 -2.12
C LEU A 84 8.17 -7.40 -1.99
N PRO A 85 8.68 -7.98 -3.08
CA PRO A 85 9.97 -8.68 -3.06
C PRO A 85 11.09 -7.86 -2.41
N GLY A 86 11.73 -8.43 -1.39
CA GLY A 86 12.77 -7.76 -0.60
C GLY A 86 12.25 -7.14 0.70
N PHE A 87 10.96 -7.27 1.00
CA PHE A 87 10.31 -6.67 2.17
C PHE A 87 9.45 -7.69 2.93
N GLY A 88 9.15 -7.34 4.18
CA GLY A 88 8.21 -8.09 5.02
C GLY A 88 8.50 -9.59 5.02
N GLN A 89 7.48 -10.41 4.84
CA GLN A 89 7.56 -11.88 4.87
C GLN A 89 7.76 -12.51 3.49
N THR A 90 7.91 -11.71 2.43
CA THR A 90 8.17 -12.23 1.08
C THR A 90 9.62 -12.71 0.95
N SER A 91 9.82 -13.88 0.36
CA SER A 91 11.14 -14.48 0.14
C SER A 91 11.33 -14.94 -1.30
N VAL A 92 12.53 -14.75 -1.85
CA VAL A 92 12.97 -15.36 -3.11
C VAL A 92 13.32 -16.83 -2.85
N GLN A 93 12.85 -17.75 -3.72
CA GLN A 93 13.12 -19.17 -3.56
C GLN A 93 14.63 -19.48 -3.67
N PRO A 94 15.15 -20.46 -2.91
CA PRO A 94 16.55 -20.85 -2.99
C PRO A 94 16.99 -21.16 -4.43
N GLY A 95 18.13 -20.60 -4.84
CA GLY A 95 18.70 -20.80 -6.18
C GLY A 95 18.12 -19.88 -7.28
N VAL A 96 17.06 -19.12 -7.00
CA VAL A 96 16.54 -18.12 -7.94
C VAL A 96 17.42 -16.87 -7.90
N LYS A 97 18.00 -16.50 -9.05
CA LYS A 97 18.66 -15.19 -9.20
C LYS A 97 17.59 -14.12 -9.37
N PHE A 98 17.52 -13.20 -8.42
CA PHE A 98 16.52 -12.13 -8.43
C PHE A 98 17.20 -10.76 -8.41
N SER A 99 16.93 -9.95 -9.43
CA SER A 99 17.37 -8.56 -9.47
C SER A 99 16.33 -7.68 -8.79
N TYR A 100 16.73 -6.96 -7.75
CA TYR A 100 15.85 -6.04 -7.03
C TYR A 100 15.73 -4.71 -7.78
N THR A 101 14.88 -4.72 -8.81
CA THR A 101 14.50 -3.53 -9.58
C THR A 101 12.99 -3.34 -9.53
N PHE A 102 12.51 -2.11 -9.68
CA PHE A 102 11.09 -1.82 -9.69
C PHE A 102 10.36 -2.47 -10.88
N ASP A 103 11.04 -2.67 -12.01
CA ASP A 103 10.52 -3.45 -13.15
C ASP A 103 10.25 -4.90 -12.74
N ARG A 104 11.20 -5.52 -12.01
CA ARG A 104 11.07 -6.90 -11.54
C ARG A 104 9.99 -7.03 -10.47
N LEU A 105 9.94 -6.10 -9.52
CA LEU A 105 8.89 -6.05 -8.50
C LEU A 105 7.51 -5.90 -9.15
N ALA A 106 7.34 -4.97 -10.10
CA ALA A 106 6.07 -4.80 -10.82
C ALA A 106 5.66 -6.04 -11.61
N SER A 107 6.61 -6.74 -12.25
CA SER A 107 6.33 -8.00 -12.95
C SER A 107 5.82 -9.10 -12.01
N VAL A 108 6.40 -9.23 -10.82
CA VAL A 108 5.93 -10.19 -9.80
C VAL A 108 4.54 -9.83 -9.31
N ILE A 109 4.27 -8.54 -9.01
CA ILE A 109 2.96 -8.10 -8.55
C ILE A 109 1.90 -8.25 -9.65
N ASP A 110 2.20 -7.93 -10.91
CA ASP A 110 1.26 -8.14 -12.01
C ASP A 110 0.91 -9.63 -12.15
N ALA A 111 1.91 -10.51 -12.16
CA ALA A 111 1.69 -11.96 -12.22
C ALA A 111 0.91 -12.48 -11.01
N PHE A 112 1.11 -11.90 -9.83
CA PHE A 112 0.32 -12.20 -8.65
C PHE A 112 -1.16 -11.81 -8.82
N THR A 113 -1.45 -10.63 -9.36
CA THR A 113 -2.84 -10.22 -9.64
C THR A 113 -3.52 -11.17 -10.62
N VAL A 114 -2.80 -11.61 -11.65
CA VAL A 114 -3.30 -12.60 -12.63
C VAL A 114 -3.55 -13.95 -11.96
N ALA A 115 -2.62 -14.45 -11.16
CA ALA A 115 -2.76 -15.73 -10.45
C ALA A 115 -3.91 -15.71 -9.42
N LYS A 116 -4.24 -14.54 -8.86
CA LYS A 116 -5.39 -14.32 -7.97
C LYS A 116 -6.71 -14.15 -8.71
N GLY A 117 -6.71 -14.09 -10.05
CA GLY A 117 -7.91 -13.81 -10.84
C GLY A 117 -8.42 -12.38 -10.70
N VAL A 118 -7.55 -11.43 -10.32
CA VAL A 118 -7.92 -10.02 -10.17
C VAL A 118 -7.70 -9.31 -11.50
N GLU A 119 -8.79 -9.14 -12.26
CA GLU A 119 -8.73 -8.51 -13.58
C GLU A 119 -8.72 -6.98 -13.52
N ARG A 120 -9.33 -6.39 -12.48
CA ARG A 120 -9.43 -4.94 -12.30
C ARG A 120 -9.42 -4.55 -10.83
N TYR A 121 -8.66 -3.53 -10.48
CA TYR A 121 -8.48 -3.09 -9.09
C TYR A 121 -8.28 -1.58 -8.99
N ALA A 122 -8.70 -1.02 -7.86
CA ALA A 122 -8.18 0.27 -7.42
C ALA A 122 -6.84 0.03 -6.75
N MET A 123 -5.91 0.96 -6.91
CA MET A 123 -4.57 0.81 -6.39
C MET A 123 -4.29 1.90 -5.36
N TYR A 124 -3.82 1.50 -4.18
CA TYR A 124 -3.17 2.39 -3.23
C TYR A 124 -1.67 2.25 -3.38
N VAL A 125 -0.97 3.37 -3.50
CA VAL A 125 0.49 3.40 -3.54
C VAL A 125 1.05 4.29 -2.45
N PHE A 126 2.14 3.84 -1.83
CA PHE A 126 2.94 4.62 -0.91
C PHE A 126 4.43 4.41 -1.20
N ASP A 127 5.20 5.50 -1.28
CA ASP A 127 6.66 5.48 -1.49
C ASP A 127 7.08 4.51 -2.61
N TYR A 128 7.79 3.41 -2.34
CA TYR A 128 8.24 2.41 -3.32
C TYR A 128 7.10 1.64 -3.98
N GLY A 129 5.94 1.59 -3.34
CA GLY A 129 4.71 1.11 -3.95
C GLY A 129 4.29 1.95 -5.16
N ALA A 130 4.69 3.22 -5.22
CA ALA A 130 4.39 4.11 -6.34
C ALA A 130 5.16 3.72 -7.62
N PRO A 131 6.51 3.60 -7.66
CA PRO A 131 7.22 3.04 -8.81
C PRO A 131 6.68 1.70 -9.29
N VAL A 132 6.31 0.79 -8.38
CA VAL A 132 5.68 -0.51 -8.74
C VAL A 132 4.32 -0.26 -9.39
N GLY A 133 3.45 0.51 -8.74
CA GLY A 133 2.11 0.81 -9.23
C GLY A 133 2.08 1.57 -10.55
N TRP A 134 3.04 2.47 -10.79
CA TRP A 134 3.16 3.20 -12.05
C TRP A 134 3.46 2.30 -13.23
N ARG A 135 4.30 1.28 -13.04
CA ARG A 135 4.56 0.26 -14.07
C ARG A 135 3.30 -0.55 -14.35
N LEU A 136 2.60 -1.00 -13.31
CA LEU A 136 1.32 -1.68 -13.46
C LEU A 136 0.31 -0.83 -14.25
N ALA A 137 0.19 0.46 -13.92
CA ALA A 137 -0.75 1.36 -14.57
C ALA A 137 -0.38 1.68 -16.03
N VAL A 138 0.90 1.91 -16.31
CA VAL A 138 1.39 2.19 -17.66
C VAL A 138 1.29 0.96 -18.57
N ASP A 139 1.69 -0.21 -18.07
CA ASP A 139 1.72 -1.44 -18.86
C ASP A 139 0.34 -2.09 -18.98
N ASN A 140 -0.53 -1.92 -17.98
CA ASN A 140 -1.86 -2.52 -17.92
C ASN A 140 -2.97 -1.50 -17.55
N PRO A 141 -3.16 -0.42 -18.34
CA PRO A 141 -4.07 0.67 -17.99
C PRO A 141 -5.53 0.23 -17.79
N HIS A 142 -5.95 -0.85 -18.46
CA HIS A 142 -7.30 -1.41 -18.36
C HIS A 142 -7.59 -2.06 -16.99
N LYS A 143 -6.55 -2.49 -16.27
CA LYS A 143 -6.69 -3.09 -14.93
C LYS A 143 -6.93 -2.04 -13.84
N ILE A 144 -6.67 -0.76 -14.10
CA ILE A 144 -6.76 0.30 -13.08
C ILE A 144 -8.16 0.91 -13.04
N SER A 145 -8.83 0.82 -11.89
CA SER A 145 -10.14 1.43 -11.68
C SER A 145 -10.09 2.80 -11.01
N ALA A 146 -9.15 2.99 -10.10
CA ALA A 146 -8.86 4.23 -9.39
C ALA A 146 -7.44 4.18 -8.82
N ILE A 147 -6.89 5.34 -8.48
CA ILE A 147 -5.58 5.49 -7.85
C ILE A 147 -5.74 6.30 -6.56
N VAL A 148 -5.25 5.75 -5.46
CA VAL A 148 -4.99 6.50 -4.22
C VAL A 148 -3.48 6.56 -4.05
N SER A 149 -2.90 7.75 -4.11
CA SER A 149 -1.49 7.96 -3.83
C SER A 149 -1.34 8.59 -2.46
N GLN A 150 -0.83 7.83 -1.49
CA GLN A 150 -0.42 8.35 -0.20
C GLN A 150 1.08 8.58 -0.22
N ASN A 151 1.52 9.83 -0.30
CA ASN A 151 2.96 10.14 -0.38
C ASN A 151 3.70 9.34 -1.49
N GLY A 152 2.99 8.97 -2.56
CA GLY A 152 3.51 8.16 -3.67
C GLY A 152 3.85 9.05 -4.87
N ASN A 153 5.09 9.48 -4.97
CA ASN A 153 5.48 10.51 -5.94
C ASN A 153 5.50 10.03 -7.41
N ALA A 154 5.16 10.94 -8.31
CA ALA A 154 5.14 10.73 -9.77
C ALA A 154 5.82 11.87 -10.55
N TYR A 155 6.43 12.84 -9.86
CA TYR A 155 6.94 14.07 -10.47
C TYR A 155 8.28 14.49 -9.87
N GLU A 156 9.22 14.94 -10.69
CA GLU A 156 10.55 15.36 -10.21
C GLU A 156 10.47 16.51 -9.18
N GLU A 157 9.55 17.46 -9.38
CA GLU A 157 9.29 18.57 -8.46
C GLU A 157 8.85 18.10 -7.06
N GLY A 158 8.31 16.89 -6.94
CA GLY A 158 7.97 16.26 -5.67
C GLY A 158 9.17 15.67 -4.93
N LEU A 159 10.32 15.47 -5.56
CA LEU A 159 11.50 14.89 -4.91
C LEU A 159 12.28 15.96 -4.15
N SER A 160 12.35 15.83 -2.83
CA SER A 160 13.10 16.76 -1.95
C SER A 160 14.62 16.60 -2.04
N GLU A 161 15.34 17.42 -1.26
CA GLU A 161 16.78 17.27 -1.02
C GLU A 161 17.14 16.00 -0.23
N GLY A 162 16.17 15.33 0.41
CA GLY A 162 16.37 14.01 1.04
C GLY A 162 16.85 12.93 0.05
N TRP A 163 16.67 13.17 -1.25
CA TRP A 163 17.14 12.32 -2.35
C TRP A 163 18.56 12.64 -2.83
N ALA A 164 19.27 13.60 -2.22
CA ALA A 164 20.56 14.09 -2.72
C ALA A 164 21.62 12.98 -2.87
N ASP A 165 21.71 12.05 -1.91
CA ASP A 165 22.70 10.96 -1.98
C ASP A 165 22.32 9.91 -3.04
N MET A 166 21.02 9.66 -3.24
CA MET A 166 20.55 8.81 -4.33
C MET A 166 20.84 9.47 -5.68
N ARG A 167 20.56 10.77 -5.85
CA ARG A 167 20.90 11.54 -7.05
C ARG A 167 22.40 11.49 -7.37
N ARG A 168 23.25 11.61 -6.34
CA ARG A 168 24.70 11.46 -6.46
C ARG A 168 25.09 10.07 -6.95
N ALA A 169 24.49 9.02 -6.39
CA ALA A 169 24.74 7.64 -6.78
C ALA A 169 24.24 7.32 -8.20
N TRP A 170 23.10 7.86 -8.62
CA TRP A 170 22.59 7.70 -9.98
C TRP A 170 23.49 8.38 -11.02
N ALA A 171 24.01 9.57 -10.71
CA ALA A 171 24.90 10.31 -11.59
C ALA A 171 26.30 9.66 -11.68
N ALA A 172 26.77 9.06 -10.59
CA ALA A 172 28.06 8.39 -10.51
C ALA A 172 27.96 7.08 -9.70
N PRO A 173 27.71 5.93 -10.36
CA PRO A 173 27.48 4.64 -9.68
C PRO A 173 28.79 3.97 -9.23
N THR A 174 29.52 4.65 -8.35
CA THR A 174 30.76 4.13 -7.74
C THR A 174 30.44 3.28 -6.52
N ALA A 175 31.38 2.39 -6.13
CA ALA A 175 31.24 1.60 -4.90
C ALA A 175 31.07 2.48 -3.65
N ALA A 176 31.77 3.63 -3.59
CA ALA A 176 31.66 4.58 -2.48
C ALA A 176 30.27 5.24 -2.41
N ASN A 177 29.73 5.68 -3.55
CA ASN A 177 28.38 6.26 -3.59
C ASN A 177 27.30 5.23 -3.26
N ARG A 178 27.49 3.97 -3.68
CA ARG A 178 26.61 2.87 -3.28
C ARG A 178 26.68 2.61 -1.78
N GLU A 179 27.86 2.54 -1.20
CA GLU A 179 28.02 2.27 0.24
C GLU A 179 27.46 3.40 1.12
N ALA A 180 27.51 4.65 0.66
CA ALA A 180 26.87 5.78 1.34
C ALA A 180 25.34 5.59 1.54
N LEU A 181 24.69 4.77 0.70
CA LEU A 181 23.27 4.47 0.82
C LEU A 181 22.95 3.49 1.95
N ARG A 182 23.95 2.76 2.50
CA ARG A 182 23.72 1.80 3.58
C ARG A 182 23.04 2.44 4.79
N ARG A 183 23.39 3.69 5.10
CA ARG A 183 22.86 4.44 6.24
C ARG A 183 21.31 4.58 6.21
N PHE A 184 20.68 4.51 5.02
CA PHE A 184 19.22 4.57 4.87
C PHE A 184 18.48 3.38 5.51
N ASN A 185 19.21 2.30 5.79
CA ASN A 185 18.68 1.03 6.24
C ASN A 185 18.93 0.78 7.73
N THR A 186 19.49 1.75 8.45
CA THR A 186 19.72 1.66 9.89
C THR A 186 18.40 1.81 10.65
N LEU A 187 18.29 1.18 11.83
CA LEU A 187 17.11 1.30 12.69
C LEU A 187 16.73 2.76 12.93
N ASP A 188 17.70 3.60 13.33
CA ASP A 188 17.49 5.03 13.59
C ASP A 188 16.94 5.77 12.37
N MET A 189 17.43 5.47 11.17
CA MET A 189 16.92 6.10 9.96
C MET A 189 15.52 5.60 9.60
N ILE A 190 15.18 4.34 9.85
CA ILE A 190 13.83 3.84 9.62
C ILE A 190 12.87 4.46 10.63
N GLU A 191 13.23 4.51 11.92
CA GLU A 191 12.45 5.21 12.95
C GLU A 191 12.26 6.70 12.62
N TRP A 192 13.31 7.38 12.18
CA TRP A 192 13.25 8.78 11.78
C TRP A 192 12.25 9.01 10.64
N GLN A 193 12.18 8.11 9.65
CA GLN A 193 11.20 8.22 8.57
C GLN A 193 9.74 8.17 9.07
N TYR A 194 9.46 7.39 10.12
CA TYR A 194 8.13 7.30 10.72
C TYR A 194 7.78 8.57 11.51
N THR A 195 8.77 9.17 12.18
CA THR A 195 8.55 10.21 13.19
C THR A 195 8.76 11.64 12.67
N GLU A 196 9.56 11.83 11.63
CA GLU A 196 9.84 13.16 11.08
C GLU A 196 8.58 13.81 10.51
N GLY A 197 8.37 15.09 10.82
CA GLY A 197 7.21 15.86 10.37
C GLY A 197 5.90 15.51 11.09
N VAL A 198 5.94 14.64 12.11
CA VAL A 198 4.80 14.25 12.94
C VAL A 198 4.73 15.10 14.21
N ASN A 199 3.55 15.64 14.52
CA ASN A 199 3.34 16.50 15.70
C ASN A 199 3.38 15.73 17.04
N ASP A 200 2.83 14.51 17.06
CA ASP A 200 2.79 13.65 18.25
C ASP A 200 3.23 12.23 17.89
N ALA A 201 4.52 11.94 18.11
CA ALA A 201 5.10 10.64 17.83
C ALA A 201 4.59 9.53 18.76
N SER A 202 3.93 9.86 19.89
CA SER A 202 3.37 8.85 20.80
C SER A 202 2.19 8.06 20.19
N LEU A 203 1.64 8.57 19.09
CA LEU A 203 0.61 7.90 18.31
C LEU A 203 1.15 6.80 17.39
N ILE A 204 2.46 6.72 17.20
CA ILE A 204 3.08 5.75 16.29
C ILE A 204 3.51 4.52 17.10
N ALA A 205 3.02 3.36 16.66
CA ALA A 205 3.41 2.08 17.25
C ALA A 205 4.85 1.72 16.84
N PRO A 206 5.77 1.48 17.79
CA PRO A 206 7.18 1.26 17.48
C PRO A 206 7.45 -0.05 16.72
N GLU A 207 6.52 -1.01 16.78
CA GLU A 207 6.63 -2.30 16.11
C GLU A 207 6.77 -2.14 14.59
N GLY A 208 6.21 -1.08 13.99
CA GLY A 208 6.25 -0.85 12.54
C GLY A 208 7.68 -0.80 12.00
N TRP A 209 8.49 0.14 12.50
CA TRP A 209 9.88 0.29 12.06
C TRP A 209 10.80 -0.83 12.56
N GLN A 210 10.52 -1.39 13.75
CA GLN A 210 11.26 -2.54 14.27
C GLN A 210 11.11 -3.78 13.39
N LEU A 211 9.87 -4.10 12.97
CA LEU A 211 9.59 -5.21 12.07
C LEU A 211 10.22 -4.98 10.69
N ALA A 212 10.18 -3.75 10.18
CA ALA A 212 10.82 -3.40 8.92
C ALA A 212 12.35 -3.58 8.98
N HIS A 213 13.00 -3.07 10.03
CA HIS A 213 14.44 -3.24 10.24
C HIS A 213 14.82 -4.72 10.35
N ALA A 214 14.11 -5.49 11.18
CA ALA A 214 14.35 -6.94 11.33
C ALA A 214 14.20 -7.69 10.00
N ALA A 215 13.26 -7.27 9.13
CA ALA A 215 13.14 -7.84 7.80
C ALA A 215 14.36 -7.50 6.91
N ILE A 216 14.86 -6.26 6.97
CA ILE A 216 16.07 -5.87 6.24
C ILE A 216 17.29 -6.66 6.70
N GLU A 217 17.46 -6.85 8.02
CA GLU A 217 18.56 -7.66 8.56
C GLU A 217 18.48 -9.12 8.09
N ARG A 218 17.28 -9.70 8.07
CA ARG A 218 17.07 -11.08 7.61
C ARG A 218 17.29 -11.24 6.11
N ILE A 219 16.86 -10.28 5.29
CA ILE A 219 16.92 -10.35 3.83
C ILE A 219 18.30 -9.96 3.30
N GLY A 220 18.96 -9.01 3.98
CA GLY A 220 20.18 -8.38 3.55
C GLY A 220 19.94 -6.99 2.97
N VAL A 221 20.70 -6.03 3.44
CA VAL A 221 20.63 -4.61 3.05
C VAL A 221 20.96 -4.35 1.57
N ASP A 222 21.64 -5.27 0.89
CA ASP A 222 21.99 -5.08 -0.52
C ASP A 222 20.76 -4.98 -1.43
N ALA A 223 19.71 -5.76 -1.15
CA ALA A 223 18.44 -5.70 -1.88
C ALA A 223 17.80 -4.30 -1.80
N GLN A 224 17.88 -3.68 -0.62
CA GLN A 224 17.35 -2.34 -0.37
C GLN A 224 18.18 -1.24 -1.04
N MET A 225 19.51 -1.37 -0.98
CA MET A 225 20.41 -0.45 -1.68
C MET A 225 20.28 -0.57 -3.21
N ASP A 226 20.04 -1.76 -3.75
CA ASP A 226 19.76 -1.94 -5.17
C ASP A 226 18.49 -1.18 -5.59
N LEU A 227 17.43 -1.20 -4.77
CA LEU A 227 16.21 -0.43 -5.04
C LEU A 227 16.41 1.08 -4.90
N LEU A 228 17.20 1.55 -3.93
CA LEU A 228 17.57 2.97 -3.83
C LEU A 228 18.29 3.47 -5.10
N LEU A 229 19.16 2.63 -5.67
CA LEU A 229 19.84 2.90 -6.94
C LEU A 229 18.88 2.83 -8.12
N ASP A 230 18.01 1.81 -8.17
CA ASP A 230 17.07 1.60 -9.26
C ASP A 230 15.95 2.66 -9.31
N TYR A 231 15.69 3.37 -8.20
CA TYR A 231 14.69 4.44 -8.18
C TYR A 231 14.97 5.53 -9.22
N GLY A 232 16.24 5.76 -9.60
CA GLY A 232 16.58 6.66 -10.70
C GLY A 232 15.93 6.29 -12.04
N GLN A 233 15.62 5.00 -12.27
CA GLN A 233 14.86 4.56 -13.44
C GLN A 233 13.41 5.02 -13.40
N ASN A 234 12.81 5.22 -12.22
CA ASN A 234 11.44 5.73 -12.09
C ASN A 234 11.29 7.12 -12.72
N ILE A 235 12.27 8.00 -12.49
CA ILE A 235 12.29 9.36 -13.04
C ILE A 235 12.27 9.31 -14.57
N ARG A 236 13.05 8.40 -15.17
CA ARG A 236 13.10 8.21 -16.62
C ARG A 236 11.77 7.73 -17.21
N GLN A 237 10.90 7.11 -16.41
CA GLN A 237 9.59 6.62 -16.85
C GLN A 237 8.48 7.67 -16.70
N TYR A 238 8.73 8.81 -16.04
CA TYR A 238 7.70 9.80 -15.75
C TYR A 238 7.00 10.34 -17.01
N ALA A 239 7.71 10.52 -18.12
CA ALA A 239 7.07 10.95 -19.36
C ALA A 239 5.94 9.99 -19.82
N ARG A 240 6.17 8.68 -19.73
CA ARG A 240 5.18 7.64 -20.06
C ARG A 240 4.04 7.59 -19.03
N LEU A 241 4.37 7.77 -17.75
CA LEU A 241 3.38 7.85 -16.68
C LEU A 241 2.45 9.06 -16.83
N HIS A 242 3.00 10.23 -17.14
CA HIS A 242 2.22 11.45 -17.36
C HIS A 242 1.34 11.33 -18.61
N GLU A 243 1.82 10.67 -19.66
CA GLU A 243 0.99 10.33 -20.82
C GLU A 243 -0.17 9.41 -20.44
N PHE A 244 0.07 8.39 -19.60
CA PHE A 244 -0.99 7.55 -19.05
C PHE A 244 -2.03 8.39 -18.29
N PHE A 245 -1.62 9.32 -17.43
CA PHE A 245 -2.56 10.19 -16.72
C PHE A 245 -3.38 11.04 -17.70
N ARG A 246 -2.73 11.70 -18.68
CA ARG A 246 -3.43 12.54 -19.68
C ARG A 246 -4.42 11.76 -20.51
N ARG A 247 -4.09 10.53 -20.91
CA ARG A 247 -4.93 9.68 -21.77
C ARG A 247 -6.06 9.01 -21.01
N THR A 248 -5.74 8.37 -19.88
CA THR A 248 -6.68 7.53 -19.14
C THR A 248 -7.54 8.33 -18.18
N GLN A 249 -7.01 9.43 -17.62
CA GLN A 249 -7.67 10.25 -16.59
C GLN A 249 -8.32 9.41 -15.48
N PRO A 250 -7.60 8.44 -14.86
CA PRO A 250 -8.20 7.58 -13.86
C PRO A 250 -8.66 8.42 -12.67
N PRO A 251 -9.78 8.10 -11.99
CA PRO A 251 -10.10 8.71 -10.71
C PRO A 251 -8.86 8.63 -9.81
N THR A 252 -8.39 9.77 -9.33
CA THR A 252 -7.14 9.86 -8.56
C THR A 252 -7.34 10.69 -7.30
N LEU A 253 -6.96 10.15 -6.15
CA LEU A 253 -6.84 10.83 -4.88
C LEU A 253 -5.36 10.85 -4.48
N ALA A 254 -4.74 12.03 -4.45
CA ALA A 254 -3.44 12.25 -3.82
C ALA A 254 -3.67 12.75 -2.39
N ILE A 255 -3.34 11.93 -1.40
CA ILE A 255 -3.45 12.26 0.03
C ILE A 255 -2.04 12.29 0.62
N TRP A 256 -1.66 13.37 1.30
CA TRP A 256 -0.24 13.62 1.55
C TRP A 256 0.00 14.17 2.93
N GLY A 257 1.01 13.63 3.62
CA GLY A 257 1.61 14.33 4.75
C GLY A 257 2.29 15.61 4.27
N ARG A 258 1.82 16.77 4.74
CA ARG A 258 2.33 18.08 4.29
C ARG A 258 3.76 18.35 4.73
N ASN A 259 4.25 17.62 5.74
CA ASN A 259 5.58 17.75 6.32
C ASN A 259 6.51 16.60 5.89
N ASP A 260 6.17 15.86 4.82
CA ASP A 260 6.99 14.75 4.32
C ASP A 260 8.40 15.23 3.90
N PRO A 261 9.48 14.66 4.47
CA PRO A 261 10.85 15.06 4.18
C PRO A 261 11.39 14.54 2.83
N PHE A 262 10.73 13.60 2.17
CA PHE A 262 11.14 12.99 0.89
C PHE A 262 10.27 13.42 -0.28
N PHE A 263 8.95 13.45 -0.09
CA PHE A 263 7.98 13.72 -1.14
C PHE A 263 7.19 14.98 -0.83
N LEU A 264 7.57 16.07 -1.48
CA LEU A 264 7.05 17.40 -1.20
C LEU A 264 5.59 17.57 -1.64
N PRO A 265 4.80 18.44 -0.98
CA PRO A 265 3.43 18.77 -1.36
C PRO A 265 3.23 19.17 -2.82
N VAL A 266 4.22 19.83 -3.43
CA VAL A 266 4.19 20.21 -4.86
C VAL A 266 4.11 18.99 -5.79
N GLY A 267 4.66 17.83 -5.38
CA GLY A 267 4.50 16.58 -6.11
C GLY A 267 3.06 16.04 -6.08
N ALA A 268 2.33 16.26 -4.99
CA ALA A 268 0.91 15.92 -4.90
C ALA A 268 0.06 16.82 -5.80
N GLU A 269 0.32 18.13 -5.78
CA GLU A 269 -0.38 19.09 -6.65
C GLU A 269 -0.10 18.86 -8.14
N ALA A 270 1.10 18.41 -8.49
CA ALA A 270 1.50 18.12 -9.85
C ALA A 270 0.62 17.06 -10.53
N PHE A 271 -0.06 16.17 -9.79
CA PHE A 271 -1.05 15.26 -10.37
C PHE A 271 -2.12 15.97 -11.19
N LYS A 272 -2.53 17.19 -10.78
CA LYS A 272 -3.56 17.97 -11.49
C LYS A 272 -3.11 18.47 -12.86
N ARG A 273 -1.79 18.56 -13.10
CA ARG A 273 -1.25 18.97 -14.41
C ARG A 273 -1.63 17.96 -15.49
N ASP A 274 -1.49 16.68 -15.19
CA ASP A 274 -1.71 15.59 -16.13
C ASP A 274 -3.05 14.85 -15.91
N ASN A 275 -3.70 15.07 -14.77
CA ASN A 275 -5.05 14.61 -14.45
C ASN A 275 -5.84 15.72 -13.74
N PRO A 276 -6.45 16.68 -14.47
CA PRO A 276 -7.11 17.83 -13.87
C PRO A 276 -8.26 17.53 -12.89
N LYS A 277 -8.78 16.29 -12.89
CA LYS A 277 -9.83 15.85 -11.94
C LYS A 277 -9.25 15.19 -10.68
N ALA A 278 -7.93 15.09 -10.54
CA ALA A 278 -7.30 14.54 -9.35
C ALA A 278 -7.67 15.37 -8.11
N GLU A 279 -8.10 14.68 -7.05
CA GLU A 279 -8.33 15.27 -5.75
C GLU A 279 -7.01 15.30 -4.98
N VAL A 280 -6.65 16.44 -4.40
CA VAL A 280 -5.44 16.59 -3.57
C VAL A 280 -5.86 16.96 -2.15
N ARG A 281 -5.28 16.27 -1.17
CA ARG A 281 -5.59 16.39 0.26
C ARG A 281 -4.29 16.39 1.06
N PHE A 282 -4.16 17.33 1.99
CA PHE A 282 -3.00 17.45 2.85
C PHE A 282 -3.38 17.17 4.31
N LEU A 283 -2.52 16.41 4.98
CA LEU A 283 -2.62 16.02 6.39
C LEU A 283 -1.45 16.66 7.14
N ASP A 284 -1.65 17.10 8.37
CA ASP A 284 -0.60 17.72 9.19
C ASP A 284 0.27 16.65 9.86
N THR A 285 1.07 15.98 9.03
CA THR A 285 1.94 14.87 9.40
C THR A 285 3.04 14.67 8.35
N GLY A 286 3.95 13.74 8.63
CA GLY A 286 5.10 13.41 7.79
C GLY A 286 4.85 12.28 6.78
N HIS A 287 5.90 11.50 6.53
CA HIS A 287 5.95 10.51 5.47
C HIS A 287 4.95 9.35 5.66
N PHE A 288 4.96 8.73 6.84
CA PHE A 288 4.06 7.64 7.22
C PHE A 288 2.70 8.16 7.74
N ALA A 289 2.00 8.94 6.93
CA ALA A 289 0.75 9.60 7.31
C ALA A 289 -0.30 8.64 7.89
N ILE A 290 -0.31 7.39 7.43
CA ILE A 290 -1.23 6.34 7.89
C ILE A 290 -1.09 5.99 9.37
N GLU A 291 0.08 6.17 9.97
CA GLU A 291 0.32 5.81 11.37
C GLU A 291 -0.40 6.77 12.34
N THR A 292 -0.61 8.04 11.94
CA THR A 292 -1.29 9.05 12.78
C THR A 292 -2.69 9.41 12.27
N HIS A 293 -2.91 9.34 10.95
CA HIS A 293 -4.15 9.75 10.31
C HIS A 293 -4.88 8.59 9.62
N GLY A 294 -4.58 7.33 9.97
CA GLY A 294 -5.13 6.15 9.30
C GLY A 294 -6.66 6.09 9.22
N LYS A 295 -7.38 6.53 10.27
CA LYS A 295 -8.86 6.62 10.25
C LYS A 295 -9.37 7.66 9.25
N GLU A 296 -8.71 8.81 9.19
CA GLU A 296 -9.06 9.87 8.23
C GLU A 296 -8.77 9.42 6.80
N ILE A 297 -7.60 8.82 6.56
CA ILE A 297 -7.23 8.26 5.26
C ILE A 297 -8.26 7.20 4.83
N ALA A 298 -8.63 6.27 5.71
CA ALA A 298 -9.65 5.26 5.42
C ALA A 298 -10.99 5.89 5.04
N ALA A 299 -11.46 6.88 5.80
CA ALA A 299 -12.72 7.57 5.52
C ALA A 299 -12.69 8.30 4.17
N GLN A 300 -11.60 9.01 3.86
CA GLN A 300 -11.42 9.70 2.59
C GLN A 300 -11.34 8.72 1.42
N MET A 301 -10.63 7.61 1.58
CA MET A 301 -10.56 6.53 0.60
C MET A 301 -11.94 5.92 0.34
N LEU A 302 -12.68 5.52 1.38
CA LEU A 302 -14.02 4.96 1.22
C LEU A 302 -14.94 5.91 0.46
N ALA A 303 -14.97 7.19 0.86
CA ALA A 303 -15.78 8.21 0.20
C ALA A 303 -15.39 8.39 -1.28
N PHE A 304 -14.09 8.40 -1.59
CA PHE A 304 -13.56 8.54 -2.94
C PHE A 304 -13.86 7.32 -3.81
N LEU A 305 -13.57 6.11 -3.32
CA LEU A 305 -13.74 4.86 -4.06
C LEU A 305 -15.23 4.55 -4.30
N ASP A 306 -16.12 4.86 -3.35
CA ASP A 306 -17.58 4.69 -3.53
C ASP A 306 -18.14 5.56 -4.66
N ARG A 307 -17.49 6.70 -4.98
CA ARG A 307 -17.84 7.54 -6.13
C ARG A 307 -17.17 7.08 -7.43
N GLY A 308 -15.93 6.59 -7.33
CA GLY A 308 -15.06 6.33 -8.48
C GLY A 308 -15.16 4.93 -9.07
N ILE A 309 -15.56 3.93 -8.29
CA ILE A 309 -15.66 2.54 -8.73
C ILE A 309 -17.12 2.19 -8.98
N LYS A 310 -17.44 1.83 -10.23
CA LYS A 310 -18.73 1.19 -10.56
C LYS A 310 -18.74 -0.21 -9.95
N ARG A 311 -19.75 -0.49 -9.12
CA ARG A 311 -20.05 -1.81 -8.58
C ARG A 311 -20.72 -2.67 -9.65
#